data_AF-A0A843C6M8-F1
#
_entry.id   AF-A0A843C6M8-F1
#
_cell.length_a   1.000
_cell.length_b   1.000
_cell.length_c   1.000
_cell.angle_alpha   90.00
_cell.angle_beta   90.00
_cell.angle_gamma   90.00
#
_symmetry.space_group_name_H-M   'P 1'
#
loop_
_entity.id
_entity.type
_entity.pdbx_description
1 polymer ?
#
loop_
_entity_poly.entity_id
_entity_poly.type
_entity_poly.pdbx_seq_one_letter_code
_entity_poly.pdbx_strand_id
1 'polypeptide(L)'
;MANKKQSIQKTEPPVIVENELSIPAIEEDSLFKSLNNNLQNLKNLKGIMGYIIRNADSATIDLKEPEKLVEYAIFTSQVMDSSKELAELFDLGDLATILIEGEELKVLIMIIKENKINIFMKKSVDHINIGTKVSP
;
A
#
# COMPACT_ATOMS: atom_id res chain seq x y z
N MET A 1 37.21 55.46 30.17
CA MET A 1 36.21 54.91 31.11
C MET A 1 35.03 54.40 30.31
N ALA A 2 34.75 53.11 30.40
CA ALA A 2 33.60 52.46 29.80
C ALA A 2 32.31 52.88 30.54
N ASN A 3 31.17 52.97 29.84
CA ASN A 3 29.98 52.26 30.29
C ASN A 3 28.88 52.12 29.23
N LYS A 4 28.44 50.86 29.18
CA LYS A 4 27.42 50.18 28.39
C LYS A 4 26.02 50.55 28.90
N LYS A 5 25.03 50.80 28.03
CA LYS A 5 23.60 50.59 28.34
C LYS A 5 22.90 49.96 27.15
N GLN A 6 22.49 48.71 27.34
CA GLN A 6 21.70 47.89 26.44
C GLN A 6 20.20 48.02 26.77
N SER A 7 19.39 47.82 25.71
CA SER A 7 18.13 47.04 25.67
C SER A 7 16.93 47.50 26.49
N ILE A 8 15.84 47.84 25.81
CA ILE A 8 14.53 47.19 25.97
C ILE A 8 13.80 47.24 24.59
N GLN A 9 13.82 46.15 23.81
CA GLN A 9 12.79 45.93 22.78
C GLN A 9 11.64 45.18 23.45
N LYS A 10 10.43 45.72 23.29
CA LYS A 10 9.18 45.21 23.86
C LYS A 10 8.70 44.07 22.96
N THR A 11 8.89 42.84 23.42
CA THR A 11 8.40 41.63 22.75
C THR A 11 6.90 41.49 22.97
N GLU A 12 6.13 41.45 21.89
CA GLU A 12 4.72 41.02 21.91
C GLU A 12 4.66 39.48 22.03
N PRO A 13 3.63 38.92 22.72
CA PRO A 13 3.53 37.49 22.96
C PRO A 13 3.25 36.71 21.65
N PRO A 14 3.66 35.44 21.57
CA PRO A 14 3.52 34.66 20.36
C PRO A 14 2.04 34.34 20.10
N VAL A 15 1.59 34.62 18.88
CA VAL A 15 0.36 34.04 18.32
C VAL A 15 0.67 32.56 18.09
N ILE A 16 0.16 31.70 18.98
CA ILE A 16 0.13 30.27 18.75
C ILE A 16 -0.95 30.05 17.68
N VAL A 17 -0.51 29.87 16.44
CA VAL A 17 -1.36 29.34 15.38
C VAL A 17 -1.47 27.84 15.64
N GLU A 18 -2.50 27.44 16.37
CA GLU A 18 -2.97 26.06 16.38
C GLU A 18 -3.63 25.79 15.03
N ASN A 19 -2.84 25.35 14.04
CA ASN A 19 -3.40 24.67 12.90
C ASN A 19 -2.34 23.78 12.25
N GLU A 20 -2.35 22.51 12.61
CA GLU A 20 -2.43 21.40 11.66
C GLU A 20 -2.51 20.10 12.48
N LEU A 21 -3.75 19.67 12.73
CA LEU A 21 -4.03 18.29 13.07
C LEU A 21 -3.46 17.43 11.94
N SER A 22 -2.38 16.73 12.24
CA SER A 22 -1.84 15.65 11.42
C SER A 22 -2.83 14.48 11.49
N ILE A 23 -3.78 14.46 10.55
CA ILE A 23 -4.77 13.39 10.37
C ILE A 23 -4.30 12.20 9.49
N PRO A 24 -3.14 12.19 8.76
CA PRO A 24 -2.90 11.14 7.76
C PRO A 24 -2.77 9.74 8.36
N ALA A 25 -2.09 9.61 9.51
CA ALA A 25 -1.81 8.31 10.12
C ALA A 25 -3.07 7.55 10.56
N ILE A 26 -4.15 8.24 10.96
CA ILE A 26 -5.39 7.57 11.41
C ILE A 26 -6.18 7.01 10.22
N GLU A 27 -6.19 7.74 9.11
CA GLU A 27 -6.89 7.32 7.89
C GLU A 27 -6.18 6.15 7.20
N GLU A 28 -4.85 6.18 7.15
CA GLU A 28 -4.02 5.12 6.56
C GLU A 28 -4.17 3.79 7.31
N ASP A 29 -4.10 3.83 8.64
CA ASP A 29 -4.33 2.67 9.51
C ASP A 29 -5.73 2.07 9.32
N SER A 30 -6.74 2.94 9.14
CA SER A 30 -8.13 2.51 8.91
C SER A 30 -8.31 1.86 7.54
N LEU A 31 -7.63 2.38 6.51
CA LEU A 31 -7.67 1.83 5.16
C LEU A 31 -6.98 0.47 5.12
N PHE A 32 -5.78 0.34 5.69
CA PHE A 32 -5.06 -0.94 5.76
C PHE A 32 -5.94 -2.02 6.43
N LYS A 33 -6.56 -1.70 7.56
CA LYS A 33 -7.46 -2.61 8.28
C LYS A 33 -8.67 -3.01 7.44
N SER A 34 -9.30 -2.06 6.74
CA SER A 34 -10.42 -2.33 5.83
C SER A 34 -10.03 -3.28 4.70
N LEU A 35 -8.94 -2.97 3.99
CA LEU A 35 -8.42 -3.79 2.90
C LEU A 35 -8.03 -5.19 3.38
N ASN A 36 -7.38 -5.30 4.54
CA ASN A 36 -7.01 -6.59 5.11
C ASN A 36 -8.25 -7.42 5.50
N ASN A 37 -9.29 -6.81 6.06
CA ASN A 37 -10.56 -7.50 6.35
C ASN A 37 -11.21 -8.03 5.06
N ASN A 38 -11.22 -7.23 3.98
CA ASN A 38 -11.72 -7.67 2.69
C ASN A 38 -10.94 -8.89 2.16
N LEU A 39 -9.60 -8.86 2.26
CA LEU A 39 -8.73 -9.98 1.87
C LEU A 39 -8.95 -11.23 2.73
N GLN A 40 -9.17 -11.08 4.03
CA GLN A 40 -9.51 -12.20 4.92
C GLN A 40 -10.83 -12.87 4.52
N ASN A 41 -11.81 -12.11 4.02
CA ASN A 41 -13.06 -12.68 3.50
C ASN A 41 -12.84 -13.45 2.18
N LEU A 42 -11.87 -13.03 1.36
CA LEU A 42 -11.56 -13.67 0.09
C LEU A 42 -10.82 -15.00 0.22
N LYS A 43 -10.00 -15.21 1.26
CA LYS A 43 -9.16 -16.40 1.37
C LYS A 43 -9.91 -17.73 1.36
N ASN A 44 -11.19 -17.69 1.80
CA ASN A 44 -12.07 -18.84 1.85
C ASN A 44 -12.70 -19.19 0.48
N LEU A 45 -12.55 -18.31 -0.52
CA LEU A 45 -13.06 -18.58 -1.86
C LEU A 45 -12.25 -19.66 -2.56
N LYS A 46 -12.97 -20.54 -3.27
CA LYS A 46 -12.35 -21.62 -4.05
C LYS A 46 -11.44 -21.02 -5.12
N GLY A 47 -10.20 -21.48 -5.17
CA GLY A 47 -9.22 -21.05 -6.16
C GLY A 47 -8.36 -19.86 -5.73
N ILE A 48 -8.60 -19.22 -4.58
CA ILE A 48 -7.64 -18.29 -3.99
C ILE A 48 -6.54 -19.08 -3.28
N MET A 49 -5.29 -18.81 -3.62
CA MET A 49 -4.09 -19.46 -3.07
C MET A 49 -3.51 -18.67 -1.90
N GLY A 50 -3.78 -17.37 -1.84
CA GLY A 50 -3.42 -16.51 -0.73
C GLY A 50 -3.27 -15.06 -1.15
N TYR A 51 -2.81 -14.23 -0.23
CA TYR A 51 -2.53 -12.82 -0.46
C TYR A 51 -1.37 -12.30 0.40
N ILE A 52 -0.80 -11.19 -0.06
CA ILE A 52 0.13 -10.34 0.68
C ILE A 52 -0.42 -8.91 0.57
N ILE A 53 -0.64 -8.24 1.70
CA ILE A 53 -0.86 -6.79 1.74
C ILE A 53 0.26 -6.15 2.53
N ARG A 54 0.84 -5.07 2.01
CA ARG A 54 1.88 -4.32 2.70
C ARG A 54 1.86 -2.83 2.35
N ASN A 55 2.27 -2.01 3.29
CA ASN A 55 2.67 -0.61 3.09
C ASN A 55 4.05 -0.40 3.76
N ALA A 56 4.40 0.85 4.10
CA ALA A 56 5.68 1.15 4.74
C ALA A 56 5.80 0.57 6.16
N ASP A 57 4.69 0.52 6.90
CA ASP A 57 4.69 0.26 8.35
C ASP A 57 4.09 -1.11 8.73
N SER A 58 3.31 -1.70 7.83
CA SER A 58 2.51 -2.89 8.09
C SER A 58 2.57 -3.89 6.95
N ALA A 59 2.48 -5.18 7.31
CA ALA A 59 2.31 -6.26 6.36
C ALA A 59 1.40 -7.35 6.94
N THR A 60 0.57 -7.95 6.10
CA THR A 60 -0.17 -9.18 6.42
C THR A 60 -0.01 -10.16 5.27
N ILE A 61 0.26 -11.41 5.62
CA ILE A 61 0.51 -12.49 4.68
C ILE A 61 -0.35 -13.68 5.09
N ASP A 62 -1.15 -14.18 4.16
CA ASP A 62 -1.93 -15.41 4.33
C ASP A 62 -1.78 -16.20 3.03
N LEU A 63 -0.94 -17.24 3.08
CA LEU A 63 -0.65 -18.11 1.94
C LEU A 63 -0.97 -19.55 2.31
N LYS A 64 -1.56 -20.30 1.36
CA LYS A 64 -1.74 -21.75 1.52
C LYS A 64 -0.43 -22.53 1.46
N GLU A 65 0.57 -21.97 0.77
CA GLU A 65 1.92 -22.53 0.60
C GLU A 65 2.92 -21.57 1.28
N PRO A 66 3.01 -21.58 2.63
CA PRO A 66 3.84 -20.64 3.38
C PRO A 66 5.34 -20.75 3.05
N GLU A 67 5.80 -21.89 2.55
CA GLU A 67 7.18 -22.10 2.12
C GLU A 67 7.57 -21.25 0.90
N LYS A 68 6.60 -20.81 0.08
CA LYS A 68 6.84 -19.96 -1.10
C LYS A 68 6.78 -18.46 -0.82
N LEU A 69 6.60 -18.09 0.46
CA LEU A 69 6.36 -16.71 0.88
C LEU A 69 7.48 -15.78 0.45
N VAL A 70 8.73 -16.21 0.64
CA VAL A 70 9.91 -15.40 0.35
C VAL A 70 10.01 -15.16 -1.15
N GLU A 71 9.88 -16.22 -1.96
CA GLU A 71 9.88 -16.12 -3.42
C GLU A 71 8.77 -15.19 -3.90
N TYR A 72 7.54 -15.36 -3.39
CA TYR A 72 6.40 -14.55 -3.79
C TYR A 72 6.60 -13.08 -3.46
N ALA A 73 7.13 -12.76 -2.28
CA ALA A 73 7.41 -11.38 -1.88
C ALA A 73 8.51 -10.73 -2.74
N ILE A 74 9.58 -11.48 -3.04
CA ILE A 74 10.69 -11.01 -3.88
C ILE A 74 10.19 -10.75 -5.31
N PHE A 75 9.54 -11.73 -5.93
CA PHE A 75 9.10 -11.62 -7.33
C PHE A 75 8.04 -10.54 -7.51
N THR A 76 7.06 -10.43 -6.61
CA THR A 76 6.06 -9.35 -6.70
C THR A 76 6.67 -7.97 -6.53
N SER A 77 7.77 -7.85 -5.78
CA SER A 77 8.51 -6.58 -5.67
C SER A 77 9.26 -6.25 -6.97
N GLN A 78 9.95 -7.23 -7.55
CA GLN A 78 10.62 -7.06 -8.85
C GLN A 78 9.64 -6.71 -9.96
N VAL A 79 8.49 -7.40 -10.03
CA VAL A 79 7.41 -7.07 -10.97
C VAL A 79 6.96 -5.63 -10.81
N MET A 80 6.80 -5.16 -9.58
CA MET A 80 6.38 -3.79 -9.31
C MET A 80 7.40 -2.77 -9.81
N ASP A 81 8.69 -2.99 -9.54
CA ASP A 81 9.75 -2.09 -9.95
C ASP A 81 9.87 -2.06 -11.49
N SER A 82 9.88 -3.22 -12.16
CA SER A 82 9.86 -3.27 -13.62
C SER A 82 8.60 -2.67 -14.22
N SER A 83 7.45 -2.81 -13.57
CA SER A 83 6.20 -2.22 -14.09
C SER A 83 6.23 -0.69 -14.04
N LYS A 84 6.93 -0.09 -13.08
CA LYS A 84 7.11 1.38 -13.05
C LYS A 84 7.92 1.87 -14.23
N GLU A 85 9.01 1.18 -14.57
CA GLU A 85 9.79 1.49 -15.76
C GLU A 85 8.94 1.40 -17.04
N LEU A 86 8.06 0.40 -17.12
CA LEU A 86 7.10 0.28 -18.23
C LEU A 86 6.05 1.40 -18.22
N ALA A 87 5.54 1.79 -17.05
CA ALA A 87 4.59 2.89 -16.93
C ALA A 87 5.17 4.22 -17.38
N GLU A 88 6.43 4.50 -17.04
CA GLU A 88 7.17 5.66 -17.52
C GLU A 88 7.40 5.59 -19.04
N LEU A 89 7.84 4.43 -19.55
CA LEU A 89 8.12 4.25 -20.98
C LEU A 89 6.88 4.44 -21.87
N PHE A 90 5.72 3.97 -21.41
CA PHE A 90 4.46 4.04 -22.16
C PHE A 90 3.56 5.21 -21.76
N ASP A 91 4.01 6.10 -20.86
CA ASP A 91 3.24 7.23 -20.33
C ASP A 91 1.87 6.81 -19.75
N LEU A 92 1.87 5.76 -18.93
CA LEU A 92 0.64 5.20 -18.33
C LEU A 92 0.18 5.96 -17.08
N GLY A 93 0.99 6.88 -16.57
CA GLY A 93 0.78 7.53 -15.27
C GLY A 93 0.96 6.56 -14.10
N ASP A 94 0.22 6.81 -13.01
CA ASP A 94 0.30 5.99 -11.81
C ASP A 94 -0.27 4.58 -12.04
N LEU A 95 0.50 3.56 -11.67
CA LEU A 95 0.07 2.18 -11.74
C LEU A 95 -1.05 1.91 -10.73
N ALA A 96 -2.22 1.51 -11.20
CA ALA A 96 -3.31 1.07 -10.35
C ALA A 96 -3.34 -0.46 -10.17
N THR A 97 -3.04 -1.22 -11.23
CA THR A 97 -3.19 -2.68 -11.24
C THR A 97 -2.22 -3.33 -12.22
N ILE A 98 -1.68 -4.49 -11.83
CA ILE A 98 -0.88 -5.37 -12.69
C ILE A 98 -1.50 -6.77 -12.61
N LEU A 99 -1.70 -7.39 -13.77
CA LEU A 99 -2.20 -8.77 -13.87
C LEU A 99 -1.17 -9.62 -14.60
N ILE A 100 -0.74 -10.72 -13.97
CA ILE A 100 0.13 -11.72 -14.59
C ILE A 100 -0.63 -13.04 -14.65
N GLU A 101 -0.88 -13.55 -15.85
CA GLU A 101 -1.56 -14.83 -16.05
C GLU A 101 -0.60 -15.90 -16.59
N GLY A 102 -0.50 -17.01 -15.86
CA GLY A 102 0.18 -18.21 -16.29
C GLY A 102 -0.77 -19.23 -16.90
N GLU A 103 -0.31 -20.48 -16.97
CA GLU A 103 -1.12 -21.62 -17.42
C GLU A 103 -2.20 -21.98 -16.39
N GLU A 104 -1.80 -22.17 -15.13
CA GLU A 104 -2.67 -22.65 -14.05
C GLU A 104 -3.05 -21.58 -13.03
N LEU A 105 -2.14 -20.63 -12.81
CA LEU A 105 -2.24 -19.60 -11.77
C LEU A 105 -2.15 -18.21 -12.38
N LYS A 106 -2.63 -17.23 -11.65
CA LYS A 106 -2.42 -15.81 -11.92
C LYS A 106 -2.21 -15.02 -10.64
N VAL A 107 -1.57 -13.88 -10.81
CA VAL A 107 -1.31 -12.91 -9.74
C VAL A 107 -1.95 -11.60 -10.12
N LEU A 108 -2.80 -11.09 -9.24
CA LEU A 108 -3.36 -9.74 -9.32
C LEU A 108 -2.61 -8.88 -8.30
N ILE A 109 -1.98 -7.82 -8.77
CA ILE A 109 -1.34 -6.81 -7.94
C ILE A 109 -2.16 -5.52 -8.05
N MET A 110 -2.53 -4.95 -6.91
CA MET A 110 -3.29 -3.69 -6.83
C MET A 110 -2.52 -2.70 -5.96
N ILE A 111 -2.54 -1.44 -6.38
CA ILE A 111 -2.01 -0.32 -5.61
C ILE A 111 -3.18 0.56 -5.21
N ILE A 112 -3.45 0.66 -3.91
CA ILE A 112 -4.50 1.50 -3.35
C ILE A 112 -3.86 2.45 -2.34
N LYS A 113 -3.66 3.70 -2.76
CA LYS A 113 -2.77 4.65 -2.09
C LYS A 113 -1.37 4.02 -1.94
N GLU A 114 -0.87 3.92 -0.72
CA GLU A 114 0.42 3.31 -0.36
C GLU A 114 0.36 1.79 -0.16
N ASN A 115 -0.84 1.20 -0.15
CA ASN A 115 -1.03 -0.23 0.08
C ASN A 115 -0.79 -1.00 -1.22
N LYS A 116 0.14 -1.95 -1.16
CA LYS A 116 0.42 -2.91 -2.23
C LYS A 116 -0.22 -4.23 -1.84
N ILE A 117 -1.13 -4.70 -2.68
CA ILE A 117 -1.88 -5.93 -2.47
C ILE A 117 -1.53 -6.89 -3.58
N ASN A 118 -1.06 -8.09 -3.24
CA ASN A 118 -0.81 -9.19 -4.16
C ASN A 118 -1.78 -10.33 -3.84
N ILE A 119 -2.54 -10.79 -4.83
CA ILE A 119 -3.51 -11.88 -4.68
C ILE A 119 -3.13 -13.00 -5.63
N PHE A 120 -2.89 -14.18 -5.08
CA PHE A 120 -2.52 -15.38 -5.81
C PHE A 120 -3.77 -16.24 -6.00
N MET A 121 -4.09 -16.60 -7.24
CA MET A 121 -5.30 -17.34 -7.53
C MET A 121 -5.14 -18.29 -8.72
N LYS A 122 -6.01 -19.29 -8.83
CA LYS A 122 -6.14 -20.10 -10.04
C LYS A 122 -6.58 -19.22 -11.21
N LYS A 123 -6.12 -19.53 -12.41
CA LYS A 123 -6.47 -18.80 -13.64
C LYS A 123 -7.98 -18.67 -13.85
N SER A 124 -8.74 -19.70 -13.45
CA SER A 124 -10.19 -19.77 -13.56
C SER A 124 -10.96 -18.80 -12.66
N VAL A 125 -10.32 -18.16 -11.67
CA VAL A 125 -10.96 -17.19 -10.78
C VAL A 125 -11.15 -15.86 -11.53
N ASP A 126 -12.29 -15.20 -11.41
CA ASP A 126 -12.51 -13.89 -12.03
C ASP A 126 -11.75 -12.79 -11.26
N HIS A 127 -10.67 -12.26 -11.85
CA HIS A 127 -9.84 -11.24 -11.20
C HIS A 127 -10.55 -9.89 -11.09
N ILE A 128 -11.53 -9.60 -11.96
CA ILE A 128 -12.29 -8.34 -11.92
C ILE A 128 -13.18 -8.36 -10.67
N ASN A 129 -13.94 -9.45 -10.48
CA ASN A 129 -14.77 -9.64 -9.29
C ASN A 129 -13.95 -9.58 -8.00
N ILE A 130 -12.77 -10.22 -8.00
CA ILE A 130 -11.85 -10.17 -6.85
C ILE A 130 -11.38 -8.75 -6.59
N GLY A 131 -10.96 -7.99 -7.60
CA GLY A 131 -10.55 -6.60 -7.45
C GLY A 131 -11.65 -5.74 -6.84
N THR A 132 -12.89 -5.85 -7.34
CA THR A 132 -14.04 -5.10 -6.80
C THR A 132 -14.33 -5.42 -5.34
N LYS A 133 -14.07 -6.65 -4.88
CA LYS A 133 -14.28 -7.04 -3.47
C LYS A 133 -13.21 -6.54 -2.52
N VAL A 134 -12.03 -6.18 -3.04
CA VAL A 134 -10.93 -5.65 -2.23
C VAL A 134 -11.00 -4.13 -2.16
N SER A 135 -11.31 -3.48 -3.29
CA SER A 135 -11.46 -2.04 -3.36
C SER A 135 -12.51 -1.53 -2.35
N PRO A 136 -12.24 -0.43 -1.64
CA PRO A 136 -13.19 0.22 -0.73
C PRO A 136 -14.38 0.85 -1.46
#